data_AF-A0A846NNC5-F1
#
_entry.id   AF-A0A846NNC5-F1
#
_cell.length_a   1.000
_cell.length_b   1.000
_cell.length_c   1.000
_cell.angle_alpha   90.00
_cell.angle_beta   90.00
_cell.angle_gamma   90.00
#
_symmetry.space_group_name_H-M   'P 1'
#
loop_
_entity.id
_entity.type
_entity.pdbx_description
1 polymer ?
#
loop_
_entity_poly.entity_id
_entity_poly.type
_entity_poly.pdbx_seq_one_letter_code
_entity_poly.pdbx_strand_id
1 'polypeptide(L)'
;MYGKRARIGLIAPPTNTVIEAEFYRMTPEGVSIHTARPEWENPESTPESLIRMSGGVADAAQRVANAGVGVILWGCTSGSFVKGVGFDKELSSRIEDATNIEGLTT
;
A
#
# COMPACT_ATOMS: atom_id res chain seq x y z
N MET A 1 -5.79 6.37 23.10
CA MET A 1 -5.21 5.33 22.22
C MET A 1 -5.91 5.41 20.87
N TYR A 2 -5.15 5.62 19.79
CA TYR A 2 -5.67 5.71 18.41
C TYR A 2 -6.02 4.32 17.85
N GLY A 3 -6.89 4.25 16.84
CA GLY A 3 -7.25 2.99 16.18
C GLY A 3 -8.20 2.09 16.97
N LYS A 4 -9.05 2.65 17.84
CA LYS A 4 -10.08 1.91 18.59
C LYS A 4 -11.18 1.34 17.68
N ARG A 5 -11.48 2.02 16.57
CA ARG A 5 -12.51 1.64 15.61
C ARG A 5 -11.94 0.74 14.51
N ALA A 6 -10.81 1.14 13.93
CA ALA A 6 -10.11 0.37 12.91
C ALA A 6 -8.65 0.83 12.76
N ARG A 7 -7.82 -0.01 12.16
CA ARG A 7 -6.45 0.31 11.76
C ARG A 7 -6.25 -0.08 10.31
N ILE A 8 -5.79 0.86 9.49
CA ILE A 8 -5.58 0.67 8.05
C ILE A 8 -4.07 0.69 7.79
N GLY A 9 -3.57 -0.33 7.08
CA GLY A 9 -2.23 -0.33 6.52
C GLY A 9 -2.23 0.43 5.20
N LEU A 10 -1.32 1.37 5.03
CA LEU A 10 -1.11 2.11 3.79
C LEU A 10 0.27 1.77 3.25
N ILE A 11 0.35 1.30 2.02
CA ILE A 11 1.60 1.17 1.30
C ILE A 11 1.67 2.36 0.34
N ALA A 12 2.52 3.34 0.67
CA ALA A 12 2.71 4.54 -0.14
C ALA A 12 3.86 4.34 -1.14
N PRO A 13 3.76 4.88 -2.37
CA PRO A 13 4.91 4.93 -3.27
C PRO A 13 6.05 5.70 -2.60
N PRO A 14 7.32 5.28 -2.72
CA PRO A 14 8.43 5.87 -1.96
C PRO A 14 8.63 7.37 -2.13
N THR A 15 8.29 7.93 -3.29
CA THR A 15 8.39 9.37 -3.57
C THR A 15 7.11 10.15 -3.28
N ASN A 16 6.00 9.48 -2.96
CA ASN A 16 4.72 10.15 -2.71
C ASN A 16 4.77 10.88 -1.35
N THR A 17 4.50 12.18 -1.36
CA THR A 17 4.47 13.06 -0.16
C THR A 17 3.06 13.52 0.22
N VAL A 18 2.04 13.10 -0.53
CA VAL A 18 0.67 13.64 -0.45
C VAL A 18 -0.27 12.64 0.23
N ILE A 19 -0.20 11.36 -0.16
CA ILE A 19 -1.19 10.36 0.21
C ILE A 19 -1.31 10.18 1.73
N GLU A 20 -0.20 10.23 2.46
CA GLU A 20 -0.22 10.14 3.92
C GLU A 20 -0.99 11.32 4.55
N ALA A 21 -0.70 12.54 4.11
CA ALA A 21 -1.36 13.74 4.61
C ALA A 21 -2.87 13.74 4.31
N GLU A 22 -3.26 13.29 3.11
CA GLU A 22 -4.67 13.15 2.73
C GLU A 22 -5.38 12.10 3.59
N PHE A 23 -4.79 10.91 3.73
CA PHE A 23 -5.34 9.86 4.57
C PHE A 23 -5.49 10.34 6.01
N TYR A 24 -4.47 10.94 6.62
CA TYR A 24 -4.57 11.47 7.98
C TYR A 24 -5.64 12.56 8.12
N ARG A 25 -5.82 13.43 7.11
CA ARG A 25 -6.84 14.47 7.13
C ARG A 25 -8.26 13.92 6.98
N MET A 26 -8.43 12.87 6.19
CA MET A 26 -9.74 12.28 5.87
C MET A 26 -10.15 11.15 6.83
N THR A 27 -9.22 10.66 7.66
CA THR A 27 -9.45 9.53 8.56
C THR A 27 -10.58 9.85 9.56
N PRO A 28 -11.65 9.02 9.63
CA PRO A 28 -12.72 9.20 10.59
C PRO A 28 -12.27 9.01 12.04
N GLU A 29 -13.07 9.53 12.98
CA GLU A 29 -12.81 9.34 14.41
C GLU A 29 -12.65 7.85 14.78
N GLY A 30 -11.61 7.56 15.55
CA GLY A 30 -11.30 6.22 16.05
C GLY A 30 -10.54 5.34 15.06
N VAL A 31 -10.32 5.76 13.82
CA VAL A 31 -9.50 5.04 12.82
C VAL A 31 -8.05 5.56 12.86
N SER A 32 -7.07 4.70 12.61
CA SER A 32 -5.66 5.09 12.49
C SER A 32 -5.01 4.51 11.23
N ILE A 33 -4.07 5.24 10.62
CA ILE A 33 -3.34 4.84 9.42
C ILE A 33 -1.89 4.52 9.78
N HIS A 34 -1.39 3.40 9.28
CA HIS A 34 -0.02 2.91 9.50
C HIS A 34 0.65 2.70 8.14
N THR A 35 1.73 3.42 7.87
CA THR A 35 2.30 3.48 6.52
C THR A 35 3.62 2.70 6.41
N ALA A 36 3.81 1.98 5.31
CA ALA A 36 5.12 1.53 4.84
C ALA A 36 5.34 1.92 3.38
N ARG A 37 6.57 1.77 2.93
CA ARG A 37 7.01 2.08 1.56
C ARG A 37 7.79 0.88 1.02
N PRO A 38 7.55 0.42 -0.22
CA PRO A 38 8.40 -0.57 -0.86
C PRO A 38 9.77 0.04 -1.16
N GLU A 39 10.77 -0.78 -1.45
CA GLU A 39 12.06 -0.29 -1.92
C GLU A 39 11.95 0.12 -3.39
N TRP A 40 12.58 1.23 -3.76
CA TRP A 40 12.59 1.73 -5.13
C TRP A 40 13.93 2.42 -5.45
N GLU A 41 14.84 1.63 -6.00
CA GLU A 41 16.13 2.13 -6.49
C GLU A 41 15.92 2.93 -7.77
N ASN A 42 16.41 4.18 -7.80
CA ASN A 42 16.30 5.12 -8.94
C ASN A 42 14.85 5.33 -9.42
N PRO A 43 14.06 6.16 -8.70
CA PRO A 43 12.66 6.34 -8.99
C PRO A 43 12.44 7.05 -10.33
N GLU A 44 12.03 6.29 -11.34
CA GLU A 44 11.64 6.78 -12.66
C GLU A 44 10.19 6.42 -12.98
N SER A 45 9.50 7.25 -13.78
CA SER A 45 8.10 7.00 -14.18
C SER A 45 7.97 6.10 -15.43
N THR A 46 8.90 5.17 -15.62
CA THR A 46 8.85 4.17 -16.71
C THR A 46 8.07 2.93 -16.28
N PRO A 47 7.43 2.19 -17.22
CA PRO A 47 6.73 0.96 -16.90
C PRO A 47 7.60 -0.06 -16.15
N GLU A 48 8.85 -0.23 -16.58
CA GLU A 48 9.80 -1.18 -15.99
C GLU A 48 10.14 -0.80 -14.54
N SER A 49 10.36 0.49 -14.29
CA SER A 49 10.62 1.03 -12.94
C SER A 49 9.41 0.84 -12.02
N LEU A 50 8.20 1.12 -12.51
CA LEU A 50 6.97 0.90 -11.74
C LEU A 50 6.72 -0.58 -11.44
N ILE A 51 6.99 -1.49 -12.39
CA ILE A 51 6.89 -2.94 -12.17
C ILE A 51 7.88 -3.39 -11.09
N ARG A 52 9.12 -2.88 -11.12
CA ARG A 52 10.13 -3.18 -10.10
C ARG A 52 9.69 -2.71 -8.72
N MET A 53 9.18 -1.48 -8.60
CA MET A 53 8.62 -0.96 -7.34
C MET A 53 7.44 -1.79 -6.85
N SER A 54 6.48 -2.11 -7.72
CA SER A 54 5.33 -2.95 -7.37
C SER A 54 5.73 -4.37 -6.94
N GLY A 55 6.94 -4.83 -7.30
CA GLY A 55 7.54 -6.05 -6.77
C GLY A 55 7.77 -6.03 -5.26
N GLY A 56 8.01 -4.86 -4.66
CA GLY A 56 8.25 -4.70 -3.22
C GLY A 56 6.98 -4.59 -2.36
N VAL A 57 5.78 -4.74 -2.95
CA VAL A 57 4.50 -4.57 -2.24
C VAL A 57 4.31 -5.59 -1.12
N ALA A 58 4.69 -6.85 -1.33
CA ALA A 58 4.55 -7.91 -0.30
C ALA A 58 5.40 -7.60 0.95
N ASP A 59 6.65 -7.20 0.77
CA ASP A 59 7.55 -6.82 1.87
C ASP A 59 7.01 -5.61 2.64
N ALA A 60 6.52 -4.59 1.93
CA ALA A 60 5.92 -3.42 2.57
C ALA A 60 4.62 -3.78 3.31
N ALA A 61 3.81 -4.69 2.77
CA ALA A 61 2.61 -5.21 3.41
C ALA A 61 2.94 -5.90 4.75
N GLN A 62 3.99 -6.73 4.78
CA GLN A 62 4.43 -7.40 6.01
C GLN A 62 4.83 -6.39 7.09
N ARG A 63 5.50 -5.30 6.71
CA ARG A 63 5.92 -4.24 7.62
C ARG A 63 4.71 -3.56 8.31
N VAL A 64 3.64 -3.25 7.55
CA VAL A 64 2.42 -2.68 8.15
C VAL A 64 1.55 -3.71 8.87
N ALA A 65 1.58 -4.98 8.47
CA ALA A 65 0.83 -6.06 9.13
C ALA A 65 1.19 -6.20 10.61
N ASN A 66 2.46 -5.97 10.98
CA ASN A 66 2.94 -6.00 12.36
C ASN A 66 2.25 -4.96 13.28
N ALA A 67 1.61 -3.93 12.73
CA ALA A 67 0.83 -2.96 13.50
C ALA A 67 -0.60 -3.45 13.88
N GLY A 68 -0.96 -4.68 13.47
CA GLY A 68 -2.28 -5.26 13.70
C GLY A 68 -3.37 -4.51 12.93
N VAL A 69 -3.09 -4.21 11.66
CA VAL A 69 -4.06 -3.59 10.74
C VAL A 69 -5.11 -4.60 10.28
N GLY A 70 -6.32 -4.13 9.98
CA GLY A 70 -7.41 -4.98 9.50
C GLY A 70 -7.50 -5.08 7.97
N VAL A 71 -6.88 -4.16 7.26
CA VAL A 71 -6.84 -4.09 5.79
C VAL A 71 -5.56 -3.36 5.35
N ILE A 72 -5.02 -3.70 4.19
CA ILE A 72 -3.80 -3.09 3.63
C ILE A 72 -4.08 -2.55 2.23
N LEU A 73 -3.78 -1.26 2.00
CA LEU A 73 -4.02 -0.59 0.73
C LEU A 73 -2.71 -0.24 0.01
N TRP A 74 -2.59 -0.61 -1.27
CA TRP A 74 -1.56 -0.11 -2.17
C TRP A 74 -2.01 1.19 -2.85
N GLY A 75 -1.37 2.30 -2.46
CA GLY A 75 -1.76 3.65 -2.88
C GLY A 75 -1.06 4.16 -4.14
N CYS A 76 -0.87 3.32 -5.15
CA CYS A 76 -0.19 3.68 -6.40
C CYS A 76 -1.01 3.34 -7.63
N THR A 77 -1.75 4.30 -8.19
CA THR A 77 -2.57 4.07 -9.39
C THR A 77 -1.72 3.64 -10.57
N SER A 78 -0.63 4.35 -10.88
CA SER A 78 0.28 3.93 -11.97
C SER A 78 0.87 2.54 -11.71
N GLY A 79 1.24 2.24 -10.47
CA GLY A 79 1.78 0.95 -10.06
C GLY A 79 0.76 -0.19 -10.08
N SER A 80 -0.55 0.09 -10.01
CA SER A 80 -1.60 -0.93 -9.98
C SER A 80 -2.05 -1.40 -11.35
N PHE A 81 -1.98 -0.54 -12.38
CA PHE A 81 -2.36 -0.91 -13.74
C PHE A 81 -1.19 -1.08 -14.72
N VAL A 82 0.07 -0.88 -14.31
CA VAL A 82 1.23 -0.86 -15.23
C VAL A 82 1.37 -2.11 -16.11
N LYS A 83 0.94 -3.30 -15.65
CA LYS A 83 0.92 -4.54 -16.45
C LYS A 83 -0.42 -4.81 -17.18
N GLY A 84 -1.33 -3.85 -17.20
CA GLY A 84 -2.65 -3.96 -17.79
C GLY A 84 -3.70 -4.57 -16.86
N VAL A 85 -4.82 -4.98 -17.46
CA VAL A 85 -6.02 -5.46 -16.76
C VAL A 85 -5.70 -6.68 -15.88
N GLY A 86 -6.12 -6.62 -14.62
CA GLY A 86 -5.98 -7.71 -13.66
C GLY A 86 -4.69 -7.66 -12.84
N PHE A 87 -3.76 -6.74 -13.13
CA PHE A 87 -2.56 -6.57 -12.32
C PHE A 87 -2.89 -6.04 -10.91
N ASP A 88 -3.93 -5.23 -10.81
CA ASP A 88 -4.51 -4.78 -9.55
C ASP A 88 -4.88 -5.98 -8.65
N LYS A 89 -5.57 -6.97 -9.22
CA LYS A 89 -5.95 -8.21 -8.50
C LYS A 89 -4.74 -9.04 -8.12
N GLU A 90 -3.74 -9.13 -9.00
CA GLU A 90 -2.47 -9.80 -8.72
C GLU A 90 -1.77 -9.17 -7.50
N LEU A 91 -1.75 -7.83 -7.40
CA LEU A 91 -1.19 -7.11 -6.27
C LEU A 91 -1.98 -7.31 -4.98
N SER A 92 -3.32 -7.25 -5.05
CA SER A 92 -4.19 -7.58 -3.92
C SER A 92 -3.94 -8.99 -3.40
N SER A 93 -3.86 -9.99 -4.27
CA SER A 93 -3.55 -11.37 -3.87
C SER A 93 -2.15 -11.48 -3.26
N ARG A 94 -1.13 -10.81 -3.81
CA ARG A 94 0.23 -10.81 -3.21
C ARG A 94 0.25 -10.24 -1.79
N ILE A 95 -0.54 -9.21 -1.51
CA ILE A 95 -0.69 -8.64 -0.17
C ILE A 95 -1.33 -9.66 0.77
N GLU A 96 -2.43 -10.28 0.32
CA GLU A 96 -3.17 -11.26 1.10
C GLU A 96 -2.33 -12.52 1.37
N ASP A 97 -1.65 -13.06 0.35
CA ASP A 97 -0.76 -14.21 0.46
C ASP A 97 0.40 -13.97 1.46
N ALA A 98 0.96 -12.76 1.48
CA ALA A 98 2.05 -12.41 2.38
C ALA A 98 1.59 -12.21 3.83
N THR A 99 0.37 -11.71 4.05
CA THR A 99 -0.04 -11.17 5.36
C THR A 99 -1.23 -11.88 6.00
N ASN A 100 -2.00 -12.66 5.25
CA ASN A 100 -3.35 -13.12 5.59
C ASN A 100 -4.32 -11.98 5.95
N ILE A 101 -4.08 -10.77 5.41
CA ILE A 101 -4.91 -9.59 5.59
C ILE A 101 -5.40 -9.13 4.21
N GLU A 102 -6.66 -8.72 4.12
CA GLU A 102 -7.26 -8.25 2.87
C GLU A 102 -6.42 -7.12 2.23
N GLY A 103 -6.01 -7.34 0.99
CA GLY A 103 -5.25 -6.40 0.18
C GLY A 103 -6.14 -5.63 -0.80
N LEU A 104 -6.08 -4.31 -0.77
CA LEU A 104 -6.80 -3.42 -1.67
C LEU A 104 -5.84 -2.57 -2.51
N THR A 105 -6.28 -2.19 -3.70
CA THR A 105 -5.53 -1.31 -4.60
C THR A 105 -6.50 -0.40 -5.37
N THR A 106 -5.98 0.70 -5.91
CA THR A 106 -6.72 1.59 -6.84
C THR A 106 -6.80 1.03 -8.24
#